data_AF-A0A2T2UBX1-F1
#
_entry.id   AF-A0A2T2UBX1-F1
#
_cell.length_a   1.000
_cell.length_b   1.000
_cell.length_c   1.000
_cell.angle_alpha   90.00
_cell.angle_beta   90.00
_cell.angle_gamma   90.00
#
_symmetry.space_group_name_H-M   'P 1'
#
loop_
_entity.id
_entity.type
_entity.pdbx_description
1 polymer ?
#
loop_
_entity_poly.entity_id
_entity_poly.type
_entity_poly.pdbx_seq_one_letter_code
_entity_poly.pdbx_strand_id
1 'polypeptide(L)'
;MSTTLPQSVRDSWGEPAAEDFARWLDEYVQDRAVTRDEYREILSRLDVLENEVAGINERLDRMEERFESRFDKMDERFESRFNQMDERIDRMHEQMRVMMRWTVGTIALFGTIVTVLLAIAEFTP
;
A
#
# COMPACT_ATOMS: atom_id res chain seq x y z
N MET A 1 45.60 -18.54 -24.93
CA MET A 1 46.37 -17.38 -25.40
C MET A 1 47.71 -17.53 -24.74
N SER A 2 48.76 -18.01 -25.43
CA SER A 2 49.97 -18.48 -24.74
C SER A 2 50.64 -17.34 -23.97
N THR A 3 50.48 -17.35 -22.65
CA THR A 3 50.98 -16.27 -21.79
C THR A 3 52.49 -16.39 -21.69
N THR A 4 53.22 -15.60 -22.49
CA THR A 4 54.69 -15.56 -22.43
C THR A 4 55.13 -14.49 -21.46
N LEU A 5 55.90 -14.88 -20.45
CA LEU A 5 56.38 -13.93 -19.45
C LEU A 5 57.37 -12.92 -20.05
N PRO A 6 57.39 -11.68 -19.53
CA PRO A 6 58.38 -10.68 -19.90
C PRO A 6 59.81 -11.19 -19.67
N GLN A 7 60.75 -10.78 -20.53
CA GLN A 7 62.16 -11.19 -20.45
C GLN A 7 62.80 -10.88 -19.10
N SER A 8 62.47 -9.73 -18.49
CA SER A 8 62.95 -9.35 -17.17
C SER A 8 62.62 -10.38 -16.06
N VAL A 9 61.48 -11.06 -16.16
CA VAL A 9 61.06 -12.08 -15.20
C VAL A 9 61.88 -13.36 -15.39
N ARG A 10 62.10 -13.77 -16.65
CA ARG A 10 62.92 -14.95 -17.01
C ARG A 10 64.36 -14.80 -16.57
N ASP A 11 64.95 -13.62 -16.80
CA ASP A 11 66.32 -13.33 -16.40
C ASP A 11 66.50 -13.36 -14.87
N SER A 12 65.46 -12.97 -14.12
CA SER A 12 65.50 -12.91 -12.66
C SER A 12 65.24 -14.24 -11.96
N TRP A 13 64.36 -15.09 -12.51
CA TRP A 13 63.92 -16.35 -11.89
C TRP A 13 64.54 -17.59 -12.52
N GLY A 14 65.20 -17.43 -13.67
CA GLY A 14 65.73 -18.51 -14.49
C GLY A 14 64.64 -19.13 -15.37
N GLU A 15 65.06 -19.66 -16.53
CA GLU A 15 64.15 -20.23 -17.54
C GLU A 15 63.21 -21.34 -16.99
N PRO A 16 63.66 -22.30 -16.15
CA PRO A 16 62.79 -23.37 -15.68
C PRO A 16 61.65 -22.88 -14.77
N ALA A 17 61.95 -21.96 -13.86
CA ALA A 17 60.96 -21.41 -12.93
C ALA A 17 59.98 -20.47 -13.64
N ALA A 18 60.47 -19.72 -14.63
CA ALA A 18 59.63 -18.86 -15.46
C ALA A 18 58.67 -19.68 -16.33
N GLU A 19 59.10 -20.79 -16.93
CA GLU A 19 58.21 -21.67 -17.70
C GLU A 19 57.14 -22.33 -16.83
N ASP A 20 57.50 -22.80 -15.63
CA ASP A 20 56.53 -23.39 -14.70
C ASP A 20 55.50 -22.36 -14.23
N PHE A 21 55.91 -21.13 -13.93
CA PHE A 21 54.98 -20.04 -13.60
C PHE A 21 54.09 -19.66 -14.78
N ALA A 22 54.64 -19.60 -15.99
CA ALA A 22 53.87 -19.30 -17.20
C ALA A 22 52.78 -20.36 -17.43
N ARG A 23 53.12 -21.64 -17.24
CA ARG A 23 52.18 -22.77 -17.35
C ARG A 23 51.08 -22.69 -16.29
N TRP A 24 51.46 -22.47 -15.03
CA TRP A 24 50.51 -22.29 -13.93
C TRP A 24 49.57 -21.10 -14.18
N LEU A 25 50.11 -19.96 -14.63
CA LEU A 25 49.31 -18.76 -14.89
C LEU A 25 48.33 -18.97 -16.04
N ASP A 26 48.76 -19.64 -17.12
CA ASP A 26 47.90 -19.95 -18.25
C ASP A 26 46.74 -20.86 -17.80
N GLU A 27 47.04 -21.90 -17.02
CA GLU A 27 46.04 -22.83 -16.48
C GLU A 27 45.08 -22.13 -15.50
N TYR A 28 45.60 -21.26 -14.62
CA TYR A 28 44.81 -20.48 -13.68
C TYR A 28 43.89 -19.47 -14.38
N VAL A 29 44.40 -18.75 -15.38
CA VAL A 29 43.62 -17.80 -16.18
C VAL A 29 42.57 -18.56 -16.98
N GLN A 30 42.89 -19.73 -17.53
CA GLN A 30 41.93 -20.51 -18.31
C GLN A 30 40.79 -21.08 -17.45
N ASP A 31 41.06 -21.46 -16.20
CA ASP A 31 40.06 -21.92 -15.23
C ASP A 31 39.14 -20.80 -14.73
N ARG A 32 39.70 -19.60 -14.51
CA ARG A 32 39.02 -18.50 -13.80
C ARG A 32 38.55 -17.35 -14.68
N ALA A 33 39.10 -17.18 -15.88
CA ALA A 33 38.79 -16.03 -16.71
C ALA A 33 37.45 -16.22 -17.43
N VAL A 34 36.55 -15.27 -17.17
CA VAL A 34 35.33 -15.11 -17.95
C VAL A 34 35.71 -14.58 -19.33
N THR A 35 35.17 -15.21 -20.37
CA THR A 35 35.43 -14.78 -21.74
C THR A 35 34.80 -13.41 -22.01
N ARG A 36 35.35 -12.66 -22.98
CA ARG A 36 34.76 -11.37 -23.37
C ARG A 36 33.32 -11.52 -23.88
N ASP A 37 32.97 -12.67 -24.43
CA ASP A 37 31.64 -12.93 -24.97
C ASP A 37 30.63 -13.20 -23.85
N GLU A 38 30.99 -14.00 -22.83
CA GLU A 38 30.20 -14.15 -21.61
C GLU A 38 29.99 -12.81 -20.89
N TYR A 39 31.02 -11.97 -20.84
CA TYR A 39 30.89 -10.63 -20.26
C TYR A 39 29.89 -9.76 -21.02
N ARG A 40 29.91 -9.80 -22.37
CA ARG A 40 28.92 -9.09 -23.20
C ARG A 40 27.51 -9.65 -23.03
N GLU A 41 27.38 -10.96 -22.89
CA GLU A 41 26.09 -11.59 -22.62
C GLU A 41 25.51 -11.13 -21.29
N ILE A 42 26.34 -11.07 -20.23
CA ILE A 42 25.93 -10.57 -18.92
C ILE A 42 25.46 -9.12 -19.04
N LEU A 43 26.21 -8.25 -19.73
CA LEU A 43 25.81 -6.85 -19.94
C LEU A 43 24.47 -6.75 -20.68
N SER A 44 24.29 -7.51 -21.75
CA SER A 44 23.02 -7.54 -22.49
C SER A 44 21.84 -7.97 -21.62
N ARG A 45 22.03 -9.00 -20.77
CA ARG A 45 21.01 -9.42 -19.80
C ARG A 45 20.73 -8.34 -18.75
N LEU A 46 21.76 -7.61 -18.34
CA LEU A 46 21.63 -6.51 -17.38
C LEU A 46 20.84 -5.35 -17.98
N ASP A 47 21.07 -5.00 -19.25
CA ASP A 47 20.29 -3.99 -19.98
C ASP A 47 18.81 -4.38 -20.09
N VAL A 48 18.52 -5.67 -20.33
CA VAL A 48 17.14 -6.19 -20.34
C VAL A 48 16.51 -6.07 -18.96
N LEU A 49 17.22 -6.45 -17.90
CA LEU A 49 16.74 -6.32 -16.53
C LEU A 49 16.47 -4.87 -16.15
N GLU A 50 17.33 -3.93 -16.55
CA GLU A 50 17.12 -2.50 -16.29
C GLU A 50 15.82 -2.01 -16.94
N ASN A 51 15.57 -2.40 -18.19
CA ASN A 51 14.33 -2.07 -18.89
C ASN A 51 13.10 -2.72 -18.25
N GLU A 52 13.18 -3.98 -17.82
CA GLU A 52 12.09 -4.65 -17.11
C GLU A 52 11.77 -3.97 -15.77
N VAL A 53 12.79 -3.59 -15.00
CA VAL A 53 12.63 -2.87 -13.74
C VAL A 53 12.02 -1.48 -13.97
N ALA A 54 12.46 -0.75 -15.00
CA ALA A 54 11.83 0.52 -15.37
C ALA A 54 10.34 0.33 -15.72
N GLY A 55 9.99 -0.72 -16.47
CA GLY A 55 8.61 -1.04 -16.78
C GLY A 55 7.77 -1.46 -15.56
N ILE A 56 8.39 -2.08 -14.55
CA ILE A 56 7.73 -2.37 -13.26
C ILE A 56 7.46 -1.08 -12.49
N ASN A 57 8.41 -0.16 -12.40
CA ASN A 57 8.22 1.13 -11.73
C ASN A 57 7.06 1.92 -12.35
N GLU A 58 7.01 2.05 -13.69
CA GLU A 58 5.87 2.72 -14.34
C GLU A 58 4.51 2.03 -14.09
N ARG A 59 4.51 0.70 -13.92
CA ARG A 59 3.28 -0.04 -13.57
C ARG A 59 2.87 0.22 -12.13
N LEU A 60 3.83 0.31 -11.21
CA LEU A 60 3.58 0.63 -9.81
C LEU A 60 3.06 2.05 -9.66
N ASP A 61 3.67 3.04 -10.32
CA ASP A 61 3.22 4.43 -10.29
C ASP A 61 1.76 4.56 -10.78
N ARG A 62 1.43 3.93 -11.92
CA ARG A 62 0.04 3.89 -12.42
C ARG A 62 -0.91 3.14 -11.50
N MET A 63 -0.41 2.17 -10.74
CA MET A 63 -1.23 1.42 -9.79
C MET A 63 -1.52 2.28 -8.56
N GLU A 64 -0.53 3.02 -8.07
CA GLU A 64 -0.63 3.99 -6.96
C GLU A 64 -1.66 5.07 -7.30
N GLU A 65 -1.53 5.75 -8.44
CA GLU A 65 -2.51 6.76 -8.89
C GLU A 65 -3.95 6.21 -8.97
N ARG A 66 -4.10 4.96 -9.46
CA ARG A 66 -5.41 4.30 -9.52
C ARG A 66 -5.96 3.97 -8.15
N PHE A 67 -5.11 3.59 -7.21
CA PHE A 67 -5.52 3.32 -5.84
C PHE A 67 -5.93 4.60 -5.14
N GLU A 68 -5.12 5.67 -5.21
CA GLU A 68 -5.46 6.98 -4.66
C GLU A 68 -6.81 7.47 -5.19
N SER A 69 -7.00 7.50 -6.51
CA SER A 69 -8.28 7.92 -7.10
C SER A 69 -9.48 7.06 -6.67
N ARG A 70 -9.27 5.77 -6.39
CA ARG A 70 -10.32 4.89 -5.87
C ARG A 70 -10.62 5.15 -4.39
N PHE A 71 -9.59 5.42 -3.59
CA PHE A 71 -9.75 5.79 -2.19
C PHE A 71 -10.48 7.13 -2.05
N ASP A 72 -10.10 8.16 -2.81
CA ASP A 72 -10.77 9.46 -2.80
C ASP A 72 -12.26 9.32 -3.13
N LYS A 73 -12.60 8.57 -4.19
CA LYS A 73 -14.00 8.29 -4.55
C LYS A 73 -14.76 7.50 -3.50
N MET A 74 -14.06 6.65 -2.76
CA MET A 74 -14.66 5.87 -1.68
C MET A 74 -14.95 6.76 -0.48
N ASP A 75 -14.00 7.63 -0.12
CA ASP A 75 -14.15 8.60 0.97
C ASP A 75 -15.28 9.59 0.68
N GLU A 76 -15.35 10.17 -0.52
CA GLU A 76 -16.47 11.03 -0.94
C GLU A 76 -17.82 10.32 -0.83
N ARG A 77 -17.89 9.04 -1.22
CA ARG A 77 -19.11 8.23 -1.12
C ARG A 77 -19.48 7.92 0.32
N PHE A 78 -18.51 7.65 1.18
CA PHE A 78 -18.75 7.43 2.60
C PHE A 78 -19.23 8.70 3.27
N GLU A 79 -18.56 9.83 3.04
CA GLU A 79 -18.95 11.13 3.58
C GLU A 79 -20.39 11.49 3.16
N SER A 80 -20.73 11.33 1.87
CA SER A 80 -22.09 11.55 1.39
C SER A 80 -23.14 10.66 2.08
N ARG A 81 -22.81 9.39 2.33
CA ARG A 81 -23.70 8.46 3.04
C ARG A 81 -23.86 8.82 4.51
N PHE A 82 -22.77 9.23 5.18
CA PHE A 82 -22.83 9.70 6.56
C PHE A 82 -23.67 10.97 6.69
N ASN A 83 -23.46 11.96 5.82
CA ASN A 83 -24.27 13.18 5.80
C ASN A 83 -25.77 12.88 5.61
N GLN A 84 -26.12 11.98 4.69
CA GLN A 84 -27.51 11.55 4.48
C GLN A 84 -28.09 10.83 5.71
N MET A 85 -27.26 10.06 6.43
CA MET A 85 -27.67 9.38 7.65
C MET A 85 -27.90 10.36 8.78
N ASP A 86 -27.04 11.36 8.95
CA ASP A 86 -27.19 12.42 9.94
C ASP A 86 -28.47 13.22 9.69
N GLU A 87 -28.74 13.63 8.44
CA GLU A 87 -29.99 14.30 8.07
C GLU A 87 -31.24 13.45 8.37
N ARG A 88 -31.14 12.13 8.21
CA ARG A 88 -32.25 11.21 8.53
C ARG A 88 -32.44 11.11 10.04
N ILE A 89 -31.36 11.03 10.80
CA ILE A 89 -31.39 10.99 12.26
C ILE A 89 -31.98 12.30 12.81
N ASP A 90 -31.58 13.45 12.29
CA ASP A 90 -32.11 14.76 12.70
C ASP A 90 -33.62 14.86 12.44
N ARG A 91 -34.09 14.39 11.28
CA ARG A 91 -35.52 14.33 10.98
C ARG A 91 -36.27 13.41 11.94
N MET A 92 -35.70 12.25 12.27
CA MET A 92 -36.31 11.34 13.25
C MET A 92 -36.35 11.95 14.65
N HIS A 93 -35.28 12.64 15.06
CA HIS A 93 -35.24 13.35 16.34
C HIS A 93 -36.30 14.45 16.41
N GLU A 94 -36.48 15.24 15.34
CA GLU A 94 -37.52 16.27 15.32
C GLU A 94 -38.93 15.68 15.39
N GLN A 95 -39.19 14.60 14.65
CA GLN A 95 -40.46 13.86 14.73
C GLN A 95 -40.73 13.31 16.14
N MET A 96 -39.71 12.71 16.78
CA MET A 96 -39.81 12.24 18.16
C MET A 96 -40.06 13.39 19.14
N ARG A 97 -39.41 14.54 18.94
CA ARG A 97 -39.57 15.73 19.79
C ARG A 97 -41.00 16.28 19.71
N VAL A 98 -41.55 16.37 18.50
CA VAL A 98 -42.94 16.77 18.26
C VAL A 98 -43.90 15.76 18.91
N MET A 99 -43.70 14.46 18.69
CA MET A 99 -44.53 13.41 19.28
C MET A 99 -44.50 13.48 20.80
N MET A 100 -43.32 13.63 21.41
CA MET A 100 -43.15 13.75 22.87
C MET A 100 -43.87 14.98 23.43
N ARG A 101 -43.83 16.12 22.72
CA ARG A 101 -44.58 17.31 23.12
C ARG A 101 -46.09 17.07 23.16
N TRP A 102 -46.63 16.36 22.16
CA TRP A 102 -48.05 16.00 22.12
C TRP A 102 -48.42 14.98 23.20
N THR A 103 -47.63 13.92 23.41
CA THR A 103 -47.93 12.88 24.41
C THR A 103 -47.87 13.40 25.84
N VAL A 104 -46.93 14.29 26.16
CA VAL A 104 -46.90 14.98 27.46
C VAL A 104 -48.17 15.80 27.66
N GLY A 105 -48.60 16.54 26.63
CA GLY A 105 -49.85 17.30 26.67
C GLY A 105 -51.10 16.43 26.87
N THR A 106 -51.19 15.27 26.20
CA THR A 106 -52.33 14.36 26.36
C THR A 106 -52.36 13.71 27.74
N ILE A 107 -51.22 13.26 28.26
CA ILE A 107 -51.10 12.70 29.62
C ILE A 107 -51.52 13.73 30.67
N ALA A 108 -51.05 14.99 30.53
CA ALA A 108 -51.44 16.07 31.44
C ALA A 108 -52.96 16.31 31.40
N LEU A 109 -53.57 16.35 30.20
CA LEU A 109 -55.01 16.51 30.04
C LEU A 109 -55.78 15.38 30.74
N PHE A 110 -55.44 14.11 30.48
CA PHE A 110 -56.08 12.98 31.17
C PHE A 110 -55.90 13.05 32.69
N GLY A 111 -54.71 13.42 33.17
CA GLY A 111 -54.46 13.63 34.59
C GLY A 111 -55.36 14.69 35.22
N THR A 112 -55.55 15.83 34.55
CA THR A 112 -56.48 16.88 35.03
C THR A 112 -57.93 16.40 35.06
N ILE A 113 -58.38 15.65 34.06
CA ILE A 113 -59.74 15.08 34.02
C ILE A 113 -59.95 14.13 35.19
N VAL A 114 -59.01 13.21 35.44
CA VAL A 114 -59.07 12.28 36.57
C VAL A 114 -59.11 13.04 37.89
N THR A 115 -58.31 14.09 38.05
CA THR A 115 -58.28 14.92 39.26
C THR A 115 -59.61 15.61 39.52
N VAL A 116 -60.23 16.19 38.48
CA VAL A 116 -61.55 16.83 38.59
C VAL A 116 -62.65 15.83 38.91
N LEU A 117 -62.65 14.65 38.27
CA LEU A 117 -63.63 13.60 38.54
C LEU A 117 -63.55 13.10 39.99
N LEU A 118 -62.33 12.91 40.52
CA LEU A 118 -62.13 12.53 41.92
C LEU A 118 -62.66 13.61 42.87
N ALA A 119 -62.41 14.89 42.58
CA ALA A 119 -62.96 15.98 43.38
C ALA A 119 -64.49 15.99 43.39
N ILE A 120 -65.14 15.86 42.22
CA ILE A 120 -66.61 15.80 42.14
C ILE A 120 -67.17 14.58 42.89
N ALA A 121 -66.51 13.42 42.78
CA ALA A 121 -66.91 12.21 43.48
C ALA A 121 -66.91 12.40 45.02
N GLU A 122 -65.96 13.16 45.57
CA GLU A 122 -65.91 13.48 47.01
C GLU A 122 -67.06 14.40 47.46
N PHE A 123 -67.55 15.28 46.58
CA PHE A 123 -68.69 16.17 46.84
C PHE A 123 -70.06 15.56 46.53
N THR A 124 -70.12 14.31 46.04
CA THR A 124 -71.39 13.60 45.78
C THR A 124 -71.68 12.69 46.97
N PRO A 125 -72.63 13.04 47.87
CA PRO A 125 -72.93 12.28 49.09
C PRO A 125 -73.60 10.93 48.83
#